data_AF-A0A2N5Z4S9-F1
#
_entry.id   AF-A0A2N5Z4S9-F1
#
_cell.length_a   1.000
_cell.length_b   1.000
_cell.length_c   1.000
_cell.angle_alpha   90.00
_cell.angle_beta   90.00
_cell.angle_gamma   90.00
#
_symmetry.space_group_name_H-M   'P 1'
#
loop_
_entity.id
_entity.type
_entity.pdbx_description
1 polymer ?
#
loop_
_entity_poly.entity_id
_entity_poly.type
_entity_poly.pdbx_seq_one_letter_code
_entity_poly.pdbx_strand_id
1 'polypeptide(L)'
;MRSRIHYNIYIALLILMAVSIPLSKFTLSSSQLLLAINWLVEGNFNRKFRKLKEKKQLIYFLGVYFVFVLWLFNTQNLNWGLQELKEKLPLLSLPLIVGTSAPISKKHFTWILLAFTSSVSYASIVSTFIYTDIIHKNISDIRHISLYTSHIRLALMVVLSCFILWNLKNEQNKMLLKWVMILNAVWLLIFLFILNSLTGIVILLSVFYLLSLRYVLIKKKRFLKITGTLILLI
;
A
#
# COMPACT_ATOMS: atom_id res chain seq x y z
N MET A 1 5.85 17.64 25.76
CA MET A 1 6.99 16.79 25.32
C MET A 1 6.56 15.36 24.96
N ARG A 2 5.85 14.62 25.83
CA ARG A 2 5.36 13.24 25.57
C ARG A 2 4.61 13.04 24.23
N SER A 3 3.68 13.94 23.89
CA SER A 3 2.92 13.85 22.62
C SER A 3 3.79 13.92 21.35
N ARG A 4 4.93 14.66 21.37
CA ARG A 4 5.84 14.71 20.21
C ARG A 4 6.62 13.41 20.04
N ILE A 5 7.00 12.76 21.14
CA ILE A 5 7.71 11.48 21.13
C ILE A 5 6.81 10.39 20.54
N HIS A 6 5.58 10.26 21.01
CA HIS A 6 4.61 9.29 20.47
C HIS A 6 4.32 9.52 18.98
N TYR A 7 4.26 10.79 18.55
CA TYR A 7 4.09 11.12 17.14
C TYR A 7 5.28 10.68 16.29
N ASN A 8 6.51 10.94 16.73
CA ASN A 8 7.71 10.52 16.00
C ASN A 8 7.80 8.99 15.92
N ILE A 9 7.50 8.28 17.02
CA ILE A 9 7.44 6.81 17.05
C ILE A 9 6.35 6.31 16.10
N TYR A 10 5.17 6.93 16.10
CA TYR A 10 4.08 6.60 15.20
C TYR A 10 4.49 6.73 13.72
N ILE A 11 5.14 7.83 13.33
CA ILE A 11 5.64 8.01 11.95
C ILE A 11 6.73 6.99 11.61
N ALA A 12 7.68 6.75 12.52
CA ALA A 12 8.74 5.76 12.31
C ALA A 12 8.18 4.34 12.10
N LEU A 13 7.18 3.96 12.90
CA LEU A 13 6.51 2.67 12.76
C LEU A 13 5.67 2.56 11.48
N LEU A 14 5.05 3.65 11.01
CA LEU A 14 4.39 3.67 9.71
C LEU A 14 5.38 3.50 8.55
N ILE A 15 6.56 4.11 8.64
CA ILE A 15 7.64 3.93 7.65
C ILE A 15 8.13 2.48 7.68
N LEU A 16 8.39 1.93 8.87
CA LEU A 16 8.80 0.53 9.03
C LEU A 16 7.75 -0.43 8.47
N MET A 17 6.48 -0.15 8.71
CA MET A 17 5.36 -0.92 8.16
C MET A 17 5.35 -0.84 6.63
N ALA A 18 5.50 0.35 6.05
CA ALA A 18 5.55 0.56 4.61
C ALA A 18 6.69 -0.21 3.93
N VAL A 19 7.88 -0.22 4.52
CA VAL A 19 9.04 -1.00 4.05
C VAL A 19 8.81 -2.49 4.18
N SER A 20 8.10 -2.92 5.23
CA SER A 20 7.84 -4.32 5.50
C SER A 20 6.82 -4.94 4.54
N ILE A 21 5.92 -4.15 3.94
CA ILE A 21 4.87 -4.64 3.04
C ILE A 21 5.45 -5.51 1.89
N PRO A 22 6.46 -5.05 1.11
CA PRO A 22 7.07 -5.86 0.06
C PRO A 22 8.15 -6.84 0.55
N LEU A 23 8.73 -6.65 1.75
CA LEU A 23 9.92 -7.37 2.19
C LEU A 23 9.67 -8.48 3.20
N SER A 24 8.75 -8.33 4.16
CA SER A 24 8.55 -9.36 5.17
C SER A 24 7.21 -9.27 5.88
N LYS A 25 6.47 -10.40 5.85
CA LYS A 25 5.21 -10.56 6.60
C LYS A 25 5.43 -10.48 8.11
N PHE A 26 6.58 -10.95 8.60
CA PHE A 26 6.90 -10.96 10.03
C PHE A 26 7.14 -9.55 10.57
N THR A 27 7.96 -8.75 9.89
CA THR A 27 8.22 -7.37 10.31
C THR A 27 6.99 -6.49 10.12
N LEU A 28 6.13 -6.79 9.14
CA LEU A 28 4.84 -6.13 8.95
C LEU A 28 3.93 -6.34 10.17
N SER A 29 3.76 -7.60 10.60
CA SER A 29 2.94 -7.92 11.78
C SER A 29 3.50 -7.29 13.06
N SER A 30 4.83 -7.34 13.23
CA SER A 30 5.51 -6.72 14.37
C SER A 30 5.33 -5.19 14.40
N SER A 31 5.42 -4.53 13.26
CA SER A 31 5.19 -3.08 13.13
C SER A 31 3.76 -2.69 13.48
N GLN A 32 2.78 -3.49 13.05
CA GLN A 32 1.36 -3.28 13.38
C GLN A 32 1.09 -3.42 14.87
N LEU A 33 1.70 -4.42 15.51
CA LEU A 33 1.57 -4.63 16.95
C LEU A 33 2.22 -3.47 17.73
N LEU A 34 3.41 -3.04 17.35
CA LEU A 34 4.07 -1.88 17.96
C LEU A 34 3.28 -0.58 17.75
N LEU A 35 2.63 -0.40 16.59
CA LEU A 35 1.73 0.74 16.35
C LEU A 35 0.56 0.72 17.32
N ALA A 36 -0.05 -0.44 17.53
CA ALA A 36 -1.15 -0.60 18.48
C ALA A 36 -0.70 -0.33 19.92
N ILE A 37 0.46 -0.84 20.33
CA ILE A 37 1.04 -0.56 21.65
C ILE A 37 1.32 0.94 21.82
N ASN A 38 1.98 1.59 20.85
CA ASN A 38 2.25 3.02 20.94
C ASN A 38 0.95 3.83 21.03
N TRP A 39 -0.10 3.43 20.31
CA TRP A 39 -1.42 4.04 20.40
C TRP A 39 -2.07 3.85 21.78
N LEU A 40 -1.95 2.67 22.40
CA LEU A 40 -2.45 2.40 23.75
C LEU A 40 -1.68 3.24 24.80
N VAL A 41 -0.35 3.27 24.70
CA VAL A 41 0.53 4.01 25.64
C VAL A 41 0.37 5.53 25.51
N GLU A 42 0.10 6.05 24.31
CA GLU A 42 -0.20 7.47 24.10
C GLU A 42 -1.44 7.93 24.91
N GLY A 43 -2.34 7.00 25.24
CA GLY A 43 -3.53 7.25 26.06
C GLY A 43 -4.50 8.27 25.43
N ASN A 44 -5.10 9.12 26.26
CA ASN A 44 -6.09 10.14 25.86
C ASN A 44 -7.33 9.54 25.16
N PHE A 45 -7.85 8.42 25.70
CA PHE A 45 -8.99 7.71 25.13
C PHE A 45 -10.23 8.60 24.95
N ASN A 46 -10.48 9.54 25.86
CA ASN A 46 -11.60 10.49 25.73
C ASN A 46 -11.53 11.31 24.43
N ARG A 47 -10.33 11.80 24.07
CA ARG A 47 -10.12 12.53 22.81
C ARG A 47 -10.24 11.61 21.59
N LYS A 48 -9.71 10.40 21.68
CA LYS A 48 -9.76 9.39 20.61
C LYS A 48 -11.20 8.95 20.33
N PHE A 49 -11.99 8.74 21.38
CA PHE A 49 -13.41 8.38 21.27
C PHE A 49 -14.27 9.52 20.73
N ARG A 50 -13.98 10.77 21.09
CA ARG A 50 -14.63 11.93 20.48
C ARG A 50 -14.36 12.02 18.97
N LYS A 51 -13.10 11.88 18.55
CA LYS A 51 -12.73 11.84 17.13
C LYS A 51 -13.37 10.66 16.38
N LEU A 52 -13.50 9.51 17.06
CA LEU A 52 -14.18 8.34 16.50
C LEU A 52 -15.65 8.67 16.18
N LYS A 53 -16.35 9.31 17.12
CA LYS A 53 -17.75 9.73 16.96
C LYS A 53 -17.93 10.80 15.87
N GLU A 54 -16.98 11.72 15.73
CA GLU A 54 -17.00 12.74 14.68
C GLU A 54 -16.83 12.15 13.27
N LYS A 55 -16.03 11.07 13.13
CA LYS A 55 -15.73 10.45 11.84
C LYS A 55 -16.68 9.31 11.50
N LYS A 56 -17.83 9.64 10.92
CA LYS A 56 -18.84 8.65 10.45
C LYS A 56 -18.23 7.54 9.58
N GLN A 57 -17.24 7.85 8.73
CA GLN A 57 -16.59 6.83 7.88
C GLN A 57 -15.87 5.76 8.71
N LEU A 58 -15.24 6.15 9.83
CA LEU A 58 -14.54 5.19 10.70
C LEU A 58 -15.55 4.25 11.37
N ILE A 59 -16.70 4.79 11.80
CA ILE A 59 -17.77 4.01 12.46
C ILE A 59 -18.33 2.97 11.50
N TYR A 60 -18.63 3.33 10.24
CA TYR A 60 -19.10 2.36 9.25
C TYR A 60 -18.06 1.27 8.99
N PHE A 61 -16.79 1.64 8.91
CA PHE A 61 -15.70 0.67 8.73
C PHE A 61 -15.57 -0.28 9.94
N LEU A 62 -15.72 0.24 11.17
CA LEU A 62 -15.78 -0.57 12.38
C LEU A 62 -17.00 -1.48 12.42
N GLY A 63 -18.15 -1.02 11.92
CA GLY A 63 -19.38 -1.79 11.83
C GLY A 63 -19.24 -3.05 10.98
N VAL A 64 -18.48 -2.99 9.88
CA VAL A 64 -18.20 -4.17 9.04
C VAL A 64 -17.52 -5.28 9.83
N TYR A 65 -16.60 -4.94 10.75
CA TYR A 65 -15.99 -5.94 11.62
C TYR A 65 -16.94 -6.49 12.67
N PHE A 66 -17.84 -5.64 13.17
CA PHE A 66 -18.87 -6.06 14.11
C PHE A 66 -19.79 -7.14 13.51
N VAL A 67 -20.05 -7.09 12.20
CA VAL A 67 -20.76 -8.17 11.49
C VAL A 67 -20.01 -9.50 11.58
N PHE A 68 -18.69 -9.51 11.41
CA PHE A 68 -17.88 -10.74 11.55
C PHE A 68 -17.90 -11.28 12.99
N VAL A 69 -17.90 -10.39 13.99
CA VAL A 69 -18.03 -10.77 15.40
C VAL A 69 -19.40 -11.39 15.68
N LEU A 70 -20.49 -10.80 15.16
CA LEU A 70 -21.84 -11.34 15.31
C LEU A 70 -22.00 -12.69 14.60
N TRP A 71 -21.35 -12.87 13.45
CA TRP A 71 -21.37 -14.12 12.71
C TRP A 71 -20.66 -15.27 13.46
N LEU A 72 -19.78 -14.96 14.42
CA LEU A 72 -19.11 -15.97 15.24
C LEU A 72 -20.11 -16.81 16.03
N PHE A 73 -21.23 -16.22 16.49
CA PHE A 73 -22.28 -16.92 17.23
C PHE A 73 -23.00 -17.98 16.38
N ASN A 74 -22.96 -17.87 15.05
CA ASN A 74 -23.57 -18.83 14.13
C ASN A 74 -22.58 -19.93 13.70
N THR A 75 -21.31 -19.84 14.10
CA THR A 75 -20.26 -20.74 13.61
C THR A 75 -20.11 -21.95 14.53
N GLN A 76 -20.14 -23.15 13.96
CA GLN A 76 -19.99 -24.41 14.72
C GLN A 76 -18.56 -24.63 15.24
N ASN A 77 -17.56 -24.05 14.58
CA ASN A 77 -16.15 -24.15 14.95
C ASN A 77 -15.60 -22.80 15.45
N LEU A 78 -15.67 -22.60 16.76
CA LEU A 78 -15.20 -21.38 17.41
C LEU A 78 -13.69 -21.13 17.20
N ASN A 79 -12.87 -22.19 17.15
CA ASN A 79 -11.42 -22.03 16.94
C ASN A 79 -11.12 -21.41 15.57
N TRP A 80 -11.83 -21.89 14.55
CA TRP A 80 -11.69 -21.37 13.19
C TRP A 80 -12.16 -19.91 13.10
N GLY A 81 -13.33 -19.60 13.67
CA GLY A 81 -13.86 -18.23 13.65
C GLY A 81 -12.99 -17.22 14.43
N LEU A 82 -12.43 -17.63 15.57
CA LEU A 82 -11.48 -16.79 16.33
C LEU A 82 -10.18 -16.55 15.56
N GLN A 83 -9.68 -17.56 14.84
CA GLN A 83 -8.51 -17.40 13.99
C GLN A 83 -8.79 -16.42 12.84
N GLU A 84 -9.97 -16.50 12.22
CA GLU A 84 -10.37 -15.58 11.16
C GLU A 84 -10.49 -14.13 11.66
N LEU A 85 -11.07 -13.92 12.85
CA LEU A 85 -11.14 -12.61 13.51
C LEU A 85 -9.74 -12.04 13.80
N LYS A 86 -8.80 -12.89 14.24
CA LYS A 86 -7.42 -12.51 14.52
C LYS A 86 -6.68 -12.06 13.26
N GLU A 87 -6.91 -12.73 12.12
CA GLU A 87 -6.30 -12.36 10.84
C GLU A 87 -6.85 -11.04 10.27
N LYS A 88 -8.13 -10.72 10.53
CA LYS A 88 -8.76 -9.45 10.10
C LYS A 88 -8.54 -8.29 11.05
N LEU A 89 -8.13 -8.55 12.29
CA LEU A 89 -7.90 -7.54 13.33
C LEU A 89 -6.92 -6.42 12.90
N PRO A 90 -5.79 -6.73 12.23
CA PRO A 90 -4.88 -5.69 11.74
C PRO A 90 -5.49 -4.77 10.69
N LEU A 91 -6.42 -5.28 9.88
CA LEU A 91 -7.13 -4.48 8.88
C LEU A 91 -8.00 -3.41 9.53
N LEU A 92 -8.52 -3.68 10.73
CA LEU A 92 -9.33 -2.74 11.51
C LEU A 92 -8.49 -1.82 12.38
N SER A 93 -7.42 -2.34 12.98
CA SER A 93 -6.58 -1.57 13.90
C SER A 93 -5.90 -0.41 13.18
N LEU A 94 -5.49 -0.58 11.92
CA LEU A 94 -4.81 0.48 11.16
C LEU A 94 -5.68 1.72 10.91
N PRO A 95 -6.88 1.63 10.30
CA PRO A 95 -7.77 2.78 10.15
C PRO A 95 -8.15 3.42 11.48
N LEU A 96 -8.33 2.62 12.53
CA LEU A 96 -8.62 3.12 13.87
C LEU A 96 -7.47 3.97 14.42
N ILE A 97 -6.25 3.43 14.39
CA ILE A 97 -5.04 4.10 14.89
C ILE A 97 -4.80 5.38 14.09
N VAL A 98 -4.72 5.27 12.76
CA VAL A 98 -4.44 6.42 11.87
C VAL A 98 -5.57 7.46 11.96
N GLY A 99 -6.82 7.02 12.07
CA GLY A 99 -8.00 7.88 12.12
C GLY A 99 -8.14 8.67 13.42
N THR A 100 -7.64 8.14 14.54
CA THR A 100 -7.78 8.74 15.88
C THR A 100 -6.50 9.44 16.36
N SER A 101 -5.33 9.07 15.83
CA SER A 101 -4.04 9.73 16.09
C SER A 101 -3.96 11.15 15.51
N ALA A 102 -2.83 11.81 15.71
CA ALA A 102 -2.56 13.13 15.14
C ALA A 102 -2.45 13.05 13.60
N PRO A 103 -2.89 14.10 12.87
CA PRO A 103 -2.83 14.12 11.42
C PRO A 103 -1.38 14.00 10.93
N ILE A 104 -1.19 13.23 9.85
CA ILE A 104 0.11 13.05 9.21
C ILE A 104 0.38 14.31 8.36
N SER A 105 1.55 14.93 8.55
CA SER A 105 1.95 16.08 7.74
C SER A 105 2.24 15.63 6.30
N LYS A 106 2.09 16.53 5.31
CA LYS A 106 2.44 16.23 3.92
C LYS A 106 3.86 15.66 3.78
N LYS A 107 4.84 16.26 4.48
CA LYS A 107 6.23 15.81 4.48
C LYS A 107 6.38 14.37 4.98
N HIS A 108 5.76 14.02 6.11
CA HIS A 108 5.83 12.66 6.65
C HIS A 108 5.11 11.66 5.75
N PHE A 109 4.00 12.07 5.15
CA PHE A 109 3.30 11.25 4.16
C PHE A 109 4.18 10.95 2.94
N THR A 110 4.87 11.95 2.40
CA THR A 110 5.85 11.77 1.32
C THR A 110 6.98 10.82 1.72
N TRP A 111 7.47 10.89 2.96
CA TRP A 111 8.50 9.96 3.46
C TRP A 111 8.01 8.51 3.53
N ILE A 112 6.78 8.29 3.99
CA ILE A 112 6.16 6.95 4.00
C ILE A 112 6.06 6.40 2.58
N LEU A 113 5.61 7.23 1.63
CA LEU A 113 5.50 6.86 0.22
C LEU A 113 6.86 6.54 -0.41
N LEU A 114 7.89 7.35 -0.15
CA LEU A 114 9.24 7.10 -0.65
C LEU A 114 9.84 5.82 -0.04
N ALA A 115 9.64 5.58 1.25
CA ALA A 115 10.10 4.36 1.90
C ALA A 115 9.43 3.11 1.30
N PHE A 116 8.12 3.17 1.04
CA PHE A 116 7.39 2.14 0.31
C PHE A 116 7.99 1.90 -1.08
N THR A 117 8.11 2.93 -1.92
CA THR A 117 8.61 2.75 -3.30
C THR A 117 10.05 2.27 -3.33
N SER A 118 10.92 2.76 -2.45
CA SER A 118 12.29 2.26 -2.31
C SER A 118 12.34 0.78 -1.92
N SER A 119 11.48 0.34 -1.01
CA SER A 119 11.42 -1.08 -0.63
C SER A 119 10.90 -1.98 -1.76
N VAL A 120 9.97 -1.49 -2.59
CA VAL A 120 9.49 -2.20 -3.79
C VAL A 120 10.59 -2.30 -4.84
N SER A 121 11.35 -1.22 -5.08
CA SER A 121 12.50 -1.24 -5.98
C SER A 121 13.60 -2.18 -5.50
N TYR A 122 13.87 -2.21 -4.20
CA TYR A 122 14.81 -3.18 -3.64
C TYR A 122 14.31 -4.62 -3.84
N ALA A 123 13.04 -4.89 -3.55
CA ALA A 123 12.44 -6.20 -3.77
C ALA A 123 12.51 -6.63 -5.25
N SER A 124 12.29 -5.70 -6.20
CA SER A 124 12.37 -6.00 -7.63
C SER A 124 13.79 -6.31 -8.08
N ILE A 125 14.79 -5.55 -7.62
CA ILE A 125 16.19 -5.80 -7.92
C ILE A 125 16.65 -7.16 -7.41
N VAL A 126 16.34 -7.48 -6.14
CA VAL A 126 16.66 -8.79 -5.54
C VAL A 126 15.97 -9.92 -6.32
N SER A 127 14.71 -9.74 -6.70
CA SER A 127 13.96 -10.71 -7.50
C SER A 127 14.60 -10.94 -8.87
N THR A 128 15.05 -9.88 -9.56
CA THR A 128 15.74 -10.01 -10.85
C THR A 128 17.09 -10.73 -10.72
N PHE A 129 17.87 -10.47 -9.68
CA PHE A 129 19.15 -11.18 -9.46
C PHE A 129 18.99 -12.68 -9.25
N ILE A 130 17.87 -13.09 -8.64
CA ILE A 130 17.50 -14.50 -8.48
C ILE A 130 17.10 -15.09 -9.83
N TYR A 131 16.34 -14.35 -10.64
CA TYR A 131 15.95 -14.80 -11.98
C TYR A 131 17.14 -15.05 -12.91
N THR A 132 18.18 -14.21 -12.82
CA THR A 132 19.39 -14.35 -13.64
C THR A 132 20.35 -15.43 -13.13
N ASP A 133 19.93 -16.25 -12.16
CA ASP A 133 20.70 -17.34 -11.52
C ASP A 133 22.06 -16.93 -10.93
N ILE A 134 22.25 -15.63 -10.70
CA ILE A 134 23.42 -15.08 -10.01
C ILE A 134 23.38 -15.51 -8.53
N ILE A 135 22.18 -15.62 -7.98
CA ILE A 135 21.92 -16.22 -6.67
C ILE A 135 21.40 -17.63 -6.94
N HIS A 136 22.29 -18.62 -6.84
CA HIS A 136 21.96 -20.03 -7.11
C HIS A 136 20.86 -20.51 -6.16
N LYS A 137 19.63 -20.51 -6.65
CA LYS A 137 18.48 -21.08 -5.95
C LYS A 137 17.76 -21.94 -6.97
N ASN A 138 17.61 -23.22 -6.65
CA ASN A 138 16.90 -24.18 -7.49
C ASN A 138 15.42 -23.77 -7.58
N ILE A 139 15.08 -22.96 -8.58
CA ILE A 139 13.73 -22.47 -8.81
C ILE A 139 13.27 -23.07 -10.13
N SER A 140 12.40 -24.08 -10.04
CA SER A 140 11.84 -24.80 -11.18
C SER A 140 10.77 -23.99 -11.94
N ASP A 141 10.36 -22.82 -11.46
CA ASP A 141 9.27 -22.03 -12.04
C ASP A 141 9.45 -20.52 -11.85
N ILE A 142 9.36 -19.76 -12.93
CA ILE A 142 9.46 -18.27 -13.00
C ILE A 142 8.47 -17.60 -12.03
N ARG A 143 7.38 -18.30 -11.67
CA ARG A 143 6.36 -17.82 -10.72
C ARG A 143 6.82 -17.73 -9.26
N HIS A 144 7.97 -18.32 -8.92
CA HIS A 144 8.59 -18.29 -7.59
C HIS A 144 9.74 -17.27 -7.45
N ILE A 145 9.98 -16.44 -8.48
CA ILE A 145 11.01 -15.39 -8.45
C ILE A 145 10.73 -14.36 -7.34
N SER A 146 9.46 -14.12 -7.00
CA SER A 146 9.06 -13.18 -5.94
C SER A 146 9.33 -13.77 -4.55
N LEU A 147 10.51 -13.50 -4.00
CA LEU A 147 11.04 -14.15 -2.80
C LEU A 147 10.23 -13.90 -1.50
N TYR A 148 9.63 -12.71 -1.37
CA TYR A 148 9.00 -12.27 -0.12
C TYR A 148 7.47 -12.30 -0.13
N THR A 149 6.85 -12.14 -1.31
CA THR A 149 5.39 -12.07 -1.47
C THR A 149 4.98 -12.77 -2.76
N SER A 150 3.69 -13.02 -2.99
CA SER A 150 3.23 -13.61 -4.26
C SER A 150 3.48 -12.66 -5.43
N HIS A 151 3.77 -13.21 -6.61
CA HIS A 151 4.02 -12.45 -7.84
C HIS A 151 2.89 -11.46 -8.17
N ILE A 152 1.62 -11.83 -7.91
CA ILE A 152 0.45 -10.92 -8.07
C ILE A 152 0.53 -9.73 -7.11
N ARG A 153 0.89 -9.97 -5.84
CA ARG A 153 0.95 -8.91 -4.83
C ARG A 153 2.09 -7.95 -5.13
N LEU A 154 3.25 -8.49 -5.52
CA LEU A 154 4.40 -7.68 -5.93
C LEU A 154 4.06 -6.85 -7.17
N ALA A 155 3.42 -7.43 -8.18
CA ALA A 155 2.97 -6.70 -9.38
C ALA A 155 2.04 -5.52 -9.02
N LEU A 156 1.09 -5.70 -8.11
CA LEU A 156 0.23 -4.61 -7.65
C LEU A 156 1.03 -3.50 -6.94
N MET A 157 1.99 -3.86 -6.10
CA MET A 157 2.86 -2.89 -5.41
C MET A 157 3.77 -2.14 -6.38
N VAL A 158 4.25 -2.80 -7.44
CA VAL A 158 5.03 -2.20 -8.52
C VAL A 158 4.20 -1.14 -9.26
N VAL A 159 2.98 -1.48 -9.68
CA VAL A 159 2.07 -0.53 -10.36
C VAL A 159 1.75 0.66 -9.45
N LEU A 160 1.44 0.41 -8.17
CA LEU A 160 1.21 1.47 -7.19
C LEU A 160 2.44 2.37 -7.03
N SER A 161 3.63 1.78 -6.99
CA SER A 161 4.90 2.52 -6.88
C SER A 161 5.15 3.41 -8.09
N CYS A 162 4.89 2.92 -9.30
CA CYS A 162 4.97 3.74 -10.52
C CYS A 162 4.05 4.96 -10.44
N PHE A 163 2.80 4.77 -9.98
CA PHE A 163 1.85 5.88 -9.82
C PHE A 163 2.30 6.89 -8.75
N ILE A 164 2.82 6.41 -7.62
CA ILE A 164 3.36 7.26 -6.55
C ILE A 164 4.53 8.10 -7.07
N LEU A 165 5.50 7.47 -7.75
CA LEU A 165 6.67 8.14 -8.32
C LEU A 165 6.24 9.19 -9.36
N TRP A 166 5.24 8.86 -10.19
CA TRP A 166 4.70 9.78 -11.18
C TRP A 166 4.09 11.05 -10.56
N ASN A 167 3.36 10.91 -9.45
CA ASN A 167 2.76 12.06 -8.78
C ASN A 167 3.80 12.89 -8.01
N LEU A 168 4.69 12.22 -7.27
CA LEU A 168 5.67 12.90 -6.43
C LEU A 168 6.74 13.65 -7.24
N LYS A 169 7.07 13.23 -8.47
CA LYS A 169 8.07 13.94 -9.30
C LYS A 169 7.70 15.39 -9.58
N ASN A 170 6.39 15.69 -9.67
CA ASN A 170 5.89 17.02 -10.00
C ASN A 170 6.03 17.99 -8.81
N GLU A 171 6.13 17.46 -7.59
CA GLU A 171 6.33 18.24 -6.38
C GLU A 171 7.83 18.53 -6.10
N GLN A 172 8.75 17.91 -6.84
CA GLN A 172 10.18 18.10 -6.65
C GLN A 172 10.70 19.32 -7.41
N ASN A 173 11.56 20.12 -6.78
CA ASN A 173 12.25 21.23 -7.45
C ASN A 173 13.58 20.81 -8.09
N LYS A 174 14.27 19.81 -7.52
CA LYS A 174 15.59 19.37 -7.99
C LYS A 174 15.47 18.46 -9.21
N MET A 175 16.10 18.85 -10.32
CA MET A 175 16.07 18.09 -11.58
C MET A 175 16.63 16.67 -11.42
N LEU A 176 17.72 16.51 -10.67
CA LEU A 176 18.32 15.20 -10.41
C LEU A 176 17.34 14.24 -9.74
N LEU A 177 16.58 14.72 -8.75
CA LEU A 177 15.61 13.88 -8.04
C LEU A 177 14.45 13.46 -8.97
N LYS A 178 14.02 14.34 -9.89
CA LYS A 178 13.03 13.98 -10.92
C LYS A 178 13.51 12.84 -11.81
N TRP A 179 14.74 12.94 -12.30
CA TRP A 179 15.33 11.90 -13.15
C TRP A 179 15.47 10.56 -12.43
N VAL A 180 15.94 10.58 -11.18
CA VAL A 180 16.01 9.36 -10.35
C VAL A 180 14.64 8.70 -10.21
N MET A 181 13.58 9.49 -9.98
CA MET A 181 12.22 8.96 -9.86
C MET A 181 11.68 8.40 -11.18
N ILE A 182 11.99 9.04 -12.30
CA ILE A 182 11.61 8.56 -13.65
C ILE A 182 12.33 7.26 -13.97
N LEU A 183 13.65 7.21 -13.77
CA LEU A 183 14.46 6.00 -14.00
C LEU A 183 13.96 4.83 -13.14
N ASN A 184 13.65 5.08 -11.87
CA ASN A 184 13.10 4.05 -10.99
C ASN A 184 11.72 3.56 -11.47
N ALA A 185 10.85 4.47 -11.93
CA ALA A 185 9.56 4.07 -12.51
C ALA A 185 9.73 3.23 -13.78
N VAL A 186 10.68 3.59 -14.66
CA VAL A 186 10.99 2.81 -15.87
C VAL A 186 11.52 1.42 -15.52
N TRP A 187 12.44 1.31 -14.56
CA TRP A 187 12.93 0.03 -14.04
C TRP A 187 11.78 -0.86 -13.54
N LEU A 188 10.88 -0.28 -12.74
CA LEU A 188 9.71 -0.99 -12.20
C LEU A 188 8.75 -1.46 -13.31
N LEU A 189 8.60 -0.70 -14.39
CA LEU A 189 7.83 -1.11 -15.56
C LEU A 189 8.48 -2.30 -16.28
N ILE A 190 9.79 -2.26 -16.51
CA ILE A 190 10.53 -3.38 -17.12
C ILE A 190 10.38 -4.64 -16.25
N PHE A 191 10.53 -4.50 -14.94
CA PHE A 191 10.36 -5.61 -14.00
C PHE A 191 8.96 -6.24 -14.04
N LEU A 192 7.92 -5.45 -14.30
CA LEU A 192 6.55 -5.96 -14.46
C LEU A 192 6.44 -6.95 -15.63
N PHE A 193 7.16 -6.71 -16.73
CA PHE A 193 7.22 -7.63 -17.87
C PHE A 193 8.01 -8.90 -17.53
N ILE A 194 9.11 -8.77 -16.77
CA ILE A 194 9.91 -9.93 -16.31
C ILE A 194 9.07 -10.87 -15.44
N LEU A 195 8.16 -10.33 -14.62
CA LEU A 195 7.26 -11.13 -13.78
C LEU A 195 6.19 -11.91 -14.56
N ASN A 196 6.01 -11.70 -15.87
CA ASN A 196 4.96 -12.32 -16.70
C ASN A 196 3.55 -12.26 -16.06
N SER A 197 3.25 -11.20 -15.31
CA SER A 197 2.00 -11.08 -14.57
C SER A 197 0.92 -10.42 -15.42
N LEU A 198 0.05 -11.24 -16.03
CA LEU A 198 -1.14 -10.77 -16.77
C LEU A 198 -1.97 -9.79 -15.93
N THR A 199 -2.14 -10.07 -14.62
CA THR A 199 -2.86 -9.17 -13.70
C THR A 199 -2.20 -7.81 -13.56
N GLY A 200 -0.87 -7.74 -13.51
CA GLY A 200 -0.14 -6.49 -13.42
C GLY A 200 -0.33 -5.60 -14.65
N ILE A 201 -0.28 -6.22 -15.83
CA ILE A 201 -0.50 -5.55 -17.12
C ILE A 201 -1.93 -5.02 -17.22
N VAL A 202 -2.93 -5.84 -16.88
CA VAL A 202 -4.35 -5.44 -16.89
C VAL A 202 -4.59 -4.25 -15.96
N ILE A 203 -4.01 -4.24 -14.76
CA ILE A 203 -4.18 -3.15 -13.80
C ILE A 203 -3.49 -1.88 -14.29
N LEU A 204 -2.29 -1.99 -14.88
CA LEU A 204 -1.58 -0.86 -15.45
C LEU A 204 -2.40 -0.21 -16.57
N LEU A 205 -2.93 -1.01 -17.50
CA LEU A 205 -3.81 -0.54 -18.57
C LEU A 205 -5.08 0.12 -18.01
N SER A 206 -5.70 -0.51 -17.00
CA SER A 206 -6.89 0.03 -16.33
C SER A 206 -6.63 1.40 -15.69
N VAL A 207 -5.50 1.57 -15.00
CA VAL A 207 -5.12 2.84 -14.37
C VAL A 207 -4.82 3.91 -15.41
N PHE A 208 -4.08 3.57 -16.47
CA PHE A 208 -3.79 4.49 -17.56
C PHE A 208 -5.08 4.95 -18.26
N TYR A 209 -6.01 4.03 -18.49
CA TYR A 209 -7.33 4.29 -19.04
C TYR A 209 -8.13 5.27 -18.17
N LEU A 210 -8.21 5.02 -16.85
CA LEU A 210 -8.90 5.92 -15.91
C LEU A 210 -8.28 7.33 -15.86
N LEU A 211 -6.95 7.44 -15.91
CA LEU A 211 -6.26 8.73 -15.94
C LEU A 211 -6.52 9.49 -17.25
N SER A 212 -6.52 8.78 -18.38
CA SER A 212 -6.88 9.33 -19.69
C SER A 212 -8.32 9.85 -19.69
N LEU A 213 -9.28 9.05 -19.22
CA LEU A 213 -10.67 9.48 -19.04
C LEU A 213 -10.79 10.72 -18.16
N ARG A 214 -10.13 10.74 -17.00
CA ARG A 214 -10.15 11.90 -16.11
C ARG A 214 -9.59 13.15 -16.80
N TYR A 215 -8.49 13.01 -17.55
CA TYR A 215 -7.89 14.12 -18.30
C TYR A 215 -8.84 14.66 -19.37
N VAL A 216 -9.51 13.76 -20.11
CA VAL A 216 -10.52 14.08 -21.13
C VAL A 216 -11.77 14.75 -20.52
N LEU A 217 -12.22 14.29 -19.35
CA LEU A 217 -13.40 14.86 -18.67
C LEU A 217 -13.13 16.25 -18.10
N ILE A 218 -11.91 16.50 -17.62
CA ILE A 218 -11.49 17.81 -17.08
C ILE A 218 -11.20 18.80 -18.21
N LYS A 219 -10.53 18.38 -19.28
CA LYS A 219 -10.33 19.22 -20.46
C LYS A 219 -11.51 19.05 -21.42
N LYS A 220 -12.49 19.96 -21.34
CA LYS A 220 -13.71 20.12 -22.17
C LYS A 220 -13.56 20.08 -23.72
N LYS A 221 -12.49 19.54 -24.31
CA LYS A 221 -12.34 19.39 -25.77
C LYS A 221 -13.10 18.16 -26.27
N ARG A 222 -14.20 18.41 -27.01
CA ARG A 222 -15.12 17.41 -27.60
C ARG A 222 -14.42 16.29 -28.39
N PHE A 223 -13.29 16.57 -29.03
CA PHE A 223 -12.55 15.62 -29.88
C PHE A 223 -11.81 14.53 -29.09
N LEU A 224 -11.42 14.79 -27.83
CA LEU A 224 -10.75 13.80 -26.97
C LEU A 224 -11.73 12.83 -26.30
N LYS A 225 -13.03 13.18 -26.25
CA LYS A 225 -14.09 12.31 -25.72
C LYS A 225 -14.36 11.11 -26.63
N ILE A 226 -14.26 11.30 -27.94
CA ILE A 226 -14.61 10.27 -28.93
C ILE A 226 -13.49 9.21 -29.03
N THR A 227 -12.22 9.63 -28.95
CA THR A 227 -11.07 8.71 -28.94
C THR A 227 -10.95 7.93 -27.63
N GLY A 228 -11.31 8.54 -26.49
CA GLY A 228 -11.36 7.84 -25.20
C GLY A 228 -12.47 6.79 -25.11
N THR A 229 -13.57 6.96 -25.85
CA THR A 229 -14.64 5.96 -25.93
C THR A 229 -14.41 4.89 -27.00
N LEU A 230 -13.63 5.16 -28.04
CA LEU A 230 -13.29 4.14 -29.06
C LEU A 230 -12.38 3.03 -28.51
N ILE A 231 -11.57 3.35 -27.50
CA ILE A 231 -10.77 2.36 -26.75
C ILE A 231 -11.66 1.42 -25.89
N LEU A 232 -12.96 1.69 -25.73
CA LEU A 232 -13.92 0.76 -25.09
C LEU A 232 -14.43 -0.35 -26.04
N LEU A 233 -14.22 -0.23 -27.35
CA LEU A 233 -14.87 -1.07 -28.37
C LEU A 233 -13.91 -2.04 -29.09
N ILE A 234 -12.62 -2.02 -28.76
CA ILE A 234 -11.58 -2.94 -29.26
C ILE A 234 -11.02 -3.70 -28.06
#